data_AF-A0A935EJN6-F1
#
_entry.id   AF-A0A935EJN6-F1
#
_cell.length_a   1.000
_cell.length_b   1.000
_cell.length_c   1.000
_cell.angle_alpha   90.00
_cell.angle_beta   90.00
_cell.angle_gamma   90.00
#
_symmetry.space_group_name_H-M   'P 1'
#
loop_
_entity.id
_entity.type
_entity.pdbx_description
1 polymer ?
#
loop_
_entity_poly.entity_id
_entity_poly.type
_entity_poly.pdbx_seq_one_letter_code
_entity_poly.pdbx_strand_id
1 'polypeptide(L)'
;MLCIHAPTCGTAPVLEHNGDLYSCDHYVELKYKLGNIHEKHMLEMVASPEQRKFGQDKLDTLTAQCKRCDVLSLCNGGCPKERFSLSKDGEPGQNYLCAGLECFSSIPSNGEDGPVGPAEPCSFDIMAMLAAADQKRGPDKPCTCGSGLTFGQCHGDRELDLRCGAIRSAKPAVLSTE
;
A
#
# COMPACT_ATOMS: atom_id res chain seq x y z
N MET A 1 9.76 -8.29 -10.88
CA MET A 1 8.39 -8.45 -10.33
C MET A 1 8.48 -8.33 -8.81
N LEU A 2 7.67 -7.49 -8.17
CA LEU A 2 7.71 -7.26 -6.72
C LEU A 2 7.23 -8.51 -5.96
N CYS A 3 7.81 -8.82 -4.79
CA CYS A 3 7.47 -10.02 -4.01
C CYS A 3 5.99 -10.10 -3.61
N ILE A 4 5.29 -8.96 -3.52
CA ILE A 4 3.86 -8.90 -3.19
C ILE A 4 2.98 -9.51 -4.28
N HIS A 5 3.41 -9.47 -5.55
CA HIS A 5 2.65 -9.98 -6.70
C HIS A 5 3.07 -11.39 -7.15
N ALA A 6 4.17 -11.94 -6.63
CA ALA A 6 4.64 -13.27 -7.00
C ALA A 6 3.90 -14.38 -6.22
N PRO A 7 3.78 -15.62 -6.71
CA PRO A 7 3.15 -16.71 -5.95
C PRO A 7 3.84 -17.02 -4.61
N THR A 8 5.17 -16.92 -4.58
CA THR A 8 6.02 -17.13 -3.41
C THR A 8 6.90 -15.90 -3.12
N CYS A 9 7.50 -15.82 -1.93
CA CYS A 9 8.46 -14.78 -1.56
C CYS A 9 9.79 -15.39 -1.05
N GLY A 10 10.58 -14.64 -0.28
CA GLY A 10 11.81 -15.15 0.34
C GLY A 10 13.06 -15.13 -0.55
N THR A 11 13.03 -14.50 -1.72
CA THR A 11 14.22 -14.36 -2.59
C THR A 11 15.02 -13.09 -2.34
N ALA A 12 14.53 -12.20 -1.48
CA ALA A 12 15.15 -10.92 -1.15
C ALA A 12 15.37 -10.84 0.38
N PRO A 13 16.36 -11.57 0.93
CA PRO A 13 16.72 -11.45 2.34
C PRO A 13 17.31 -10.07 2.64
N VAL A 14 17.26 -9.67 3.90
CA VAL A 14 17.87 -8.41 4.37
C VAL A 14 19.11 -8.73 5.21
N LEU A 15 20.18 -7.97 4.96
CA LEU A 15 21.44 -8.05 5.69
C LEU A 15 21.58 -6.83 6.58
N GLU A 16 21.65 -7.05 7.88
CA GLU A 16 21.89 -6.02 8.88
C GLU A 16 23.38 -5.66 9.00
N HIS A 17 23.66 -4.48 9.54
CA HIS A 17 25.01 -3.93 9.64
C HIS A 17 25.97 -4.79 10.50
N ASN A 18 25.44 -5.62 11.40
CA ASN A 18 26.20 -6.55 12.25
C ASN A 18 26.49 -7.90 11.56
N GLY A 19 26.09 -8.05 10.30
CA GLY A 19 26.23 -9.28 9.53
C GLY A 19 25.05 -10.24 9.66
N ASP A 20 24.01 -9.94 10.44
CA ASP A 20 22.86 -10.81 10.57
C ASP A 20 22.01 -10.80 9.28
N LEU A 21 21.64 -11.99 8.81
CA LEU A 21 20.79 -12.16 7.65
C LEU A 21 19.39 -12.60 8.09
N TYR A 22 18.36 -11.89 7.63
CA TYR A 22 16.95 -12.21 7.90
C TYR A 22 16.19 -12.51 6.62
N SER A 23 15.06 -13.18 6.76
CA SER A 23 14.28 -13.71 5.64
C SER A 23 13.76 -12.63 4.66
N CYS A 24 13.49 -11.41 5.15
CA CYS A 24 12.95 -10.25 4.42
C CYS A 24 13.00 -9.00 5.33
N ASP A 25 13.04 -7.80 4.74
CA ASP A 25 12.97 -6.50 5.42
C ASP A 25 11.70 -6.29 6.27
N HIS A 26 10.60 -6.99 5.98
CA HIS A 26 9.39 -6.97 6.80
C HIS A 26 9.45 -7.91 8.03
N TYR A 27 10.49 -8.74 8.12
CA TYR A 27 10.61 -9.86 9.07
C TYR A 27 11.98 -9.87 9.76
N VAL A 28 12.36 -8.73 10.33
CA VAL A 28 13.62 -8.54 11.08
C VAL A 28 13.42 -8.84 12.56
N GLU A 29 12.93 -10.04 12.84
CA GLU A 29 12.78 -10.56 14.20
C GLU A 29 13.56 -11.88 14.35
N LEU A 30 14.01 -12.22 15.57
CA LEU A 30 14.87 -13.38 15.81
C LEU A 30 14.35 -14.69 15.21
N LYS A 31 13.03 -14.90 15.19
CA LYS A 31 12.39 -16.08 14.60
C LYS A 31 12.58 -16.23 13.08
N TYR A 32 13.02 -15.19 12.38
CA TYR A 32 13.27 -15.17 10.94
C TYR A 32 14.74 -14.91 10.58
N LYS A 33 15.63 -14.91 11.58
CA LYS A 33 17.07 -14.82 11.39
C LYS A 33 17.59 -16.13 10.78
N LEU A 34 18.26 -16.04 9.65
CA LEU A 34 18.87 -17.17 8.94
C LEU A 34 20.29 -17.50 9.44
N GLY A 35 20.98 -16.49 10.00
CA GLY A 35 22.33 -16.62 10.55
C GLY A 35 23.10 -15.30 10.49
N ASN A 36 24.42 -15.39 10.51
CA ASN A 36 25.34 -14.26 10.35
C ASN A 36 26.37 -14.56 9.25
N ILE A 37 26.66 -13.58 8.39
CA ILE A 37 27.55 -13.78 7.22
C ILE A 37 29.01 -14.04 7.60
N HIS A 38 29.41 -13.66 8.82
CA HIS A 38 30.77 -13.91 9.32
C HIS A 38 30.97 -15.36 9.77
N GLU A 39 29.87 -16.11 9.96
CA GLU A 39 29.88 -17.49 10.48
C GLU A 39 29.46 -18.51 9.41
N LYS A 40 28.51 -18.15 8.54
CA LYS A 40 27.93 -19.06 7.54
C LYS A 40 27.90 -18.42 6.15
N HIS A 41 28.20 -19.20 5.12
CA HIS A 41 28.15 -18.71 3.76
C HIS A 41 26.72 -18.31 3.37
N MET A 42 26.55 -17.12 2.78
CA MET A 42 25.21 -16.58 2.46
C MET A 42 24.36 -17.53 1.60
N LEU A 43 24.97 -18.22 0.63
CA LEU A 43 24.26 -19.17 -0.22
C LEU A 43 23.59 -20.30 0.60
N GLU A 44 24.23 -20.76 1.67
CA GLU A 44 23.67 -21.81 2.53
C GLU A 44 22.48 -21.30 3.36
N MET A 45 22.49 -20.02 3.73
CA MET A 45 21.38 -19.38 4.44
C MET A 45 20.20 -19.11 3.50
N VAL A 46 20.46 -18.61 2.30
CA VAL A 46 19.41 -18.32 1.31
C VAL A 46 18.80 -19.61 0.73
N ALA A 47 19.60 -20.66 0.59
CA ALA A 47 19.13 -21.98 0.16
C ALA A 47 18.65 -22.87 1.32
N SER A 48 18.48 -22.34 2.53
CA SER A 48 18.10 -23.16 3.67
C SER A 48 16.65 -23.65 3.59
N PRO A 49 16.31 -24.79 4.21
CA PRO A 49 14.93 -25.26 4.31
C PRO A 49 13.99 -24.23 4.96
N GLU A 50 14.47 -23.48 5.95
CA GLU A 50 13.72 -22.45 6.66
C GLU A 50 13.38 -21.29 5.72
N GLN A 51 14.32 -20.81 4.91
CA GLN A 51 14.08 -19.74 3.94
C GLN A 51 13.12 -20.18 2.82
N ARG A 52 13.27 -21.42 2.33
CA ARG A 52 12.33 -21.99 1.37
C ARG A 52 10.92 -22.10 1.94
N LYS A 53 10.80 -22.56 3.19
CA LYS A 53 9.52 -22.64 3.88
C LYS A 53 8.90 -21.26 4.06
N PHE A 54 9.67 -20.27 4.51
CA PHE A 54 9.20 -18.88 4.64
C PHE A 54 8.62 -18.35 3.32
N GLY A 55 9.32 -18.57 2.20
CA GLY A 55 8.86 -18.16 0.88
C GLY A 55 7.61 -18.89 0.41
N GLN A 56 7.53 -20.19 0.68
CA GLN A 56 6.43 -21.08 0.29
C GLN A 56 5.16 -20.83 1.12
N ASP A 57 5.31 -20.46 2.40
CA ASP A 57 4.20 -20.16 3.30
C ASP A 57 3.32 -19.04 2.72
N LYS A 58 3.85 -18.14 1.87
CA LYS A 58 3.04 -17.15 1.14
C LYS A 58 1.93 -17.81 0.32
N LEU A 59 2.23 -18.90 -0.39
CA LEU A 59 1.27 -19.62 -1.21
C LEU A 59 0.41 -20.55 -0.35
N ASP A 60 1.04 -21.30 0.55
CA ASP A 60 0.39 -22.38 1.28
C ASP A 60 -0.65 -21.87 2.29
N THR A 61 -0.40 -20.68 2.86
CA THR A 61 -1.28 -20.03 3.85
C THR A 61 -2.36 -19.16 3.24
N LEU A 62 -2.59 -19.23 1.92
CA LEU A 62 -3.72 -18.54 1.30
C LEU A 62 -5.04 -19.07 1.85
N THR A 63 -5.94 -18.13 2.20
CA THR A 63 -7.32 -18.42 2.58
C THR A 63 -8.06 -19.13 1.45
N ALA A 64 -9.13 -19.84 1.79
CA ALA A 64 -10.06 -20.41 0.82
C ALA A 64 -10.65 -19.34 -0.11
N GLN A 65 -10.86 -18.11 0.38
CA GLN A 65 -11.29 -16.97 -0.43
C GLN A 65 -10.26 -16.63 -1.49
N CYS A 66 -8.97 -16.50 -1.12
CA CYS A 66 -7.91 -16.21 -2.07
C CYS A 66 -7.79 -17.31 -3.13
N LYS A 67 -7.87 -18.59 -2.73
CA LYS A 67 -7.71 -19.75 -3.63
C LYS A 67 -8.77 -19.82 -4.74
N ARG A 68 -9.93 -19.21 -4.54
CA ARG A 68 -11.04 -19.15 -5.50
C ARG A 68 -11.27 -17.75 -6.09
N CYS A 69 -10.36 -16.81 -5.84
CA CYS A 69 -10.47 -15.43 -6.29
C CYS A 69 -10.00 -15.28 -7.74
N ASP A 70 -10.79 -14.61 -8.57
CA ASP A 70 -10.50 -14.42 -10.00
C ASP A 70 -9.20 -13.65 -10.27
N VAL A 71 -8.81 -12.76 -9.33
CA VAL A 71 -7.60 -11.95 -9.46
C VAL A 71 -6.39 -12.53 -8.72
N LEU A 72 -6.45 -13.78 -8.26
CA LEU A 72 -5.36 -14.41 -7.49
C LEU A 72 -4.03 -14.37 -8.25
N SER A 73 -4.04 -14.59 -9.57
CA SER A 73 -2.83 -14.59 -10.39
C SER A 73 -2.10 -13.24 -10.43
N LEU A 74 -2.81 -12.14 -10.15
CA LEU A 74 -2.29 -10.77 -10.14
C LEU A 74 -1.80 -10.34 -8.75
N CYS A 75 -2.54 -10.69 -7.69
CA CYS A 75 -2.22 -10.25 -6.33
C CYS A 75 -1.46 -11.30 -5.51
N ASN A 76 -1.65 -12.59 -5.79
CA ASN A 76 -1.12 -13.73 -5.02
C ASN A 76 -1.29 -13.59 -3.49
N GLY A 77 -2.41 -13.00 -3.08
CA GLY A 77 -2.75 -12.73 -1.67
C GLY A 77 -1.86 -11.69 -0.96
N GLY A 78 -1.10 -10.88 -1.70
CA GLY A 78 -0.27 -9.79 -1.17
C GLY A 78 0.83 -10.27 -0.21
N CYS A 79 1.44 -9.34 0.52
CA CYS A 79 2.48 -9.66 1.51
C CYS A 79 1.88 -10.43 2.71
N PRO A 80 2.50 -11.54 3.17
CA PRO A 80 2.06 -12.23 4.38
C PRO A 80 2.07 -11.36 5.65
N LYS A 81 2.91 -10.32 5.74
CA LYS A 81 2.95 -9.39 6.89
C LYS A 81 1.63 -8.62 7.05
N GLU A 82 0.90 -8.41 5.96
CA GLU A 82 -0.37 -7.70 5.92
C GLU A 82 -1.58 -8.63 6.07
N ARG A 83 -1.37 -9.94 6.27
CA ARG A 83 -2.44 -10.94 6.39
C ARG A 83 -2.96 -11.10 7.81
N PHE A 84 -3.47 -10.00 8.37
CA PHE A 84 -4.00 -9.96 9.74
C PHE A 84 -5.53 -9.75 9.80
N SER A 85 -6.21 -9.76 8.65
CA SER A 85 -7.68 -9.63 8.58
C SER A 85 -8.37 -10.98 8.45
N LEU A 86 -9.69 -10.96 8.63
CA LEU A 86 -10.56 -12.08 8.32
C LEU A 86 -11.01 -12.02 6.86
N SER A 87 -11.22 -13.19 6.25
CA SER A 87 -11.87 -13.33 4.95
C SER A 87 -13.37 -13.02 5.06
N LYS A 88 -14.06 -12.91 3.91
CA LYS A 88 -15.52 -12.77 3.81
C LYS A 88 -16.26 -13.92 4.54
N ASP A 89 -15.63 -15.09 4.66
CA ASP A 89 -16.18 -16.26 5.35
C ASP A 89 -15.71 -16.37 6.82
N GLY A 90 -14.93 -15.40 7.32
CA GLY A 90 -14.40 -15.42 8.69
C GLY A 90 -13.08 -16.19 8.88
N GLU A 91 -12.43 -16.66 7.81
CA GLU A 91 -11.12 -17.33 7.90
C GLU A 91 -10.00 -16.31 8.18
N PRO A 92 -9.12 -16.53 9.17
CA PRO A 92 -7.99 -15.63 9.41
C PRO A 92 -6.94 -15.72 8.29
N GLY A 93 -6.08 -14.71 8.20
CA GLY A 93 -4.99 -14.69 7.21
C GLY A 93 -5.35 -14.00 5.90
N GLN A 94 -6.43 -13.21 5.88
CA GLN A 94 -6.74 -12.37 4.74
C GLN A 94 -5.86 -11.11 4.74
N ASN A 95 -5.36 -10.71 3.57
CA ASN A 95 -4.65 -9.44 3.43
C ASN A 95 -5.59 -8.28 3.76
N TYR A 96 -5.15 -7.35 4.60
CA TYR A 96 -5.94 -6.19 5.05
C TYR A 96 -6.45 -5.31 3.89
N LEU A 97 -5.69 -5.23 2.80
CA LEU A 97 -6.01 -4.48 1.59
C LEU A 97 -6.69 -5.34 0.51
N CYS A 98 -7.24 -6.51 0.86
CA CYS A 98 -7.83 -7.44 -0.12
C CYS A 98 -8.88 -6.76 -1.01
N ALA A 99 -9.78 -5.95 -0.47
CA ALA A 99 -10.82 -5.28 -1.27
C ALA A 99 -10.21 -4.30 -2.30
N GLY A 100 -9.15 -3.59 -1.91
CA GLY A 100 -8.43 -2.69 -2.81
C GLY A 100 -7.66 -3.45 -3.90
N LEU A 101 -7.02 -4.56 -3.54
CA LEU A 101 -6.32 -5.43 -4.49
C LEU A 101 -7.29 -6.09 -5.49
N GLU A 102 -8.47 -6.52 -5.02
CA GLU A 102 -9.56 -7.05 -5.84
C GLU A 102 -10.08 -5.99 -6.82
N CYS A 103 -10.39 -4.79 -6.33
CA CYS A 103 -10.85 -3.67 -7.15
C CYS A 103 -9.81 -3.28 -8.21
N PHE A 104 -8.57 -2.99 -7.79
CA PHE A 104 -7.50 -2.55 -8.69
C PHE A 104 -7.20 -3.57 -9.79
N SER A 105 -7.17 -4.85 -9.43
CA SER A 105 -6.85 -5.94 -10.37
C SER A 105 -8.01 -6.28 -11.31
N SER A 106 -9.22 -5.82 -11.00
CA SER A 106 -10.40 -5.96 -11.84
C SER A 106 -10.54 -4.83 -12.87
N ILE A 107 -9.74 -3.76 -12.75
CA ILE A 107 -9.68 -2.69 -13.75
C ILE A 107 -8.96 -3.26 -14.98
N PRO A 108 -9.57 -3.23 -16.19
CA PRO A 108 -8.92 -3.70 -17.40
C PRO A 108 -7.61 -2.93 -17.64
N SER A 109 -6.49 -3.65 -17.73
CA SER A 109 -5.17 -3.09 -18.05
C SER A 109 -5.03 -2.68 -19.52
N ASN A 110 -6.04 -2.98 -20.33
CA ASN A 110 -6.13 -2.59 -21.73
C ASN A 110 -7.30 -1.59 -21.81
N GLY A 111 -7.07 -0.40 -22.34
CA GLY A 111 -8.10 0.61 -22.60
C GLY A 111 -9.10 0.16 -23.65
N GLU A 112 -9.85 -0.90 -23.37
CA GLU A 112 -11.03 -1.30 -24.12
C GLU A 112 -12.26 -0.96 -23.28
N ASP A 113 -12.99 0.04 -23.77
CA ASP A 113 -14.21 0.61 -23.21
C ASP A 113 -15.33 -0.45 -23.14
N GLY A 114 -15.33 -1.29 -22.10
CA GLY A 114 -16.53 -2.00 -21.66
C GLY A 114 -17.46 -1.05 -20.89
N PRO A 115 -18.79 -1.25 -20.88
CA PRO A 115 -19.72 -0.32 -20.23
C PRO A 115 -19.57 -0.39 -18.71
N VAL A 116 -18.69 0.45 -18.17
CA VAL A 116 -18.57 0.72 -16.75
C VAL A 116 -19.82 1.53 -16.37
N GLY A 117 -20.72 0.95 -15.56
CA GLY A 117 -21.74 1.72 -14.83
C GLY A 117 -21.07 2.86 -14.06
N PRO A 118 -21.79 3.94 -13.69
CA PRO A 118 -21.24 5.29 -13.47
C PRO A 118 -19.83 5.25 -12.86
N ALA A 119 -18.85 5.49 -13.73
CA ALA A 119 -17.44 5.27 -13.46
C ALA A 119 -17.02 5.93 -12.14
N GLU A 120 -16.69 5.12 -11.14
CA GLU A 120 -15.83 5.63 -10.07
C GLU A 120 -14.47 5.93 -10.71
N PRO A 121 -13.99 7.18 -10.61
CA PRO A 121 -12.82 7.59 -11.35
C PRO A 121 -11.55 6.89 -10.87
N CYS A 122 -10.71 6.50 -11.83
CA CYS A 122 -9.40 5.93 -11.56
C CYS A 122 -8.57 6.84 -10.64
N SER A 123 -7.81 6.23 -9.73
CA SER A 123 -6.99 6.94 -8.75
C SER A 123 -5.96 7.90 -9.37
N PHE A 124 -5.54 7.64 -10.61
CA PHE A 124 -4.64 8.52 -11.36
C PHE A 124 -5.31 9.80 -11.86
N ASP A 125 -6.62 9.81 -12.04
CA ASP A 125 -7.37 10.98 -12.53
C ASP A 125 -7.83 11.90 -11.40
N ILE A 126 -7.69 11.48 -10.14
CA ILE A 126 -8.14 12.25 -8.97
C ILE A 126 -7.58 13.68 -9.01
N MET A 127 -6.30 13.85 -9.34
CA MET A 127 -5.69 15.18 -9.39
C MET A 127 -6.24 16.04 -10.53
N ALA A 128 -6.46 15.46 -11.71
CA ALA A 128 -7.04 16.16 -12.85
C ALA A 128 -8.51 16.54 -12.59
N MET A 129 -9.25 15.66 -11.92
CA MET A 129 -10.64 15.89 -11.56
C MET A 129 -10.80 16.96 -10.47
N LEU A 130 -9.95 16.91 -9.44
CA LEU A 130 -9.90 17.97 -8.42
C LEU A 130 -9.57 19.31 -9.07
N ALA A 131 -8.56 19.35 -9.95
CA ALA A 131 -8.21 20.56 -10.69
C ALA A 131 -9.37 21.07 -11.57
N ALA A 132 -10.08 20.19 -12.28
CA ALA A 132 -11.24 20.58 -13.09
C ALA A 132 -12.43 21.06 -12.24
N ALA A 133 -12.65 20.44 -11.07
CA ALA A 133 -13.68 20.87 -10.12
C ALA A 133 -13.33 22.23 -9.51
N ASP A 134 -12.06 22.46 -9.19
CA ASP A 134 -11.53 23.71 -8.65
C ASP A 134 -11.52 24.83 -9.70
N GLN A 135 -11.25 24.53 -10.98
CA GLN A 135 -11.38 25.51 -12.07
C GLN A 135 -12.83 26.01 -12.25
N LYS A 136 -13.81 25.13 -12.00
CA LYS A 136 -15.25 25.49 -12.01
C LYS A 136 -15.70 26.12 -10.70
N ARG A 137 -14.88 26.10 -9.65
CA ARG A 137 -15.21 26.62 -8.33
C ARG A 137 -15.11 28.15 -8.37
N GLY A 138 -16.25 28.81 -8.17
CA GLY A 138 -16.29 30.27 -8.09
C GLY A 138 -15.46 30.81 -6.92
N PRO A 139 -14.90 32.03 -7.02
CA PRO A 139 -13.96 32.59 -6.05
C PRO A 139 -14.55 32.75 -4.64
N ASP A 140 -15.87 32.92 -4.52
CA ASP A 140 -16.55 33.12 -3.24
C ASP A 140 -16.92 31.82 -2.52
N LYS A 141 -16.68 30.67 -3.14
CA LYS A 141 -16.98 29.36 -2.53
C LYS A 141 -15.89 28.94 -1.54
N PRO A 142 -16.20 28.12 -0.52
CA PRO A 142 -15.19 27.61 0.40
C PRO A 142 -14.09 26.82 -0.32
N CYS A 143 -12.85 27.01 0.13
CA CYS A 143 -11.70 26.26 -0.35
C CYS A 143 -11.72 24.81 0.17
N THR A 144 -11.26 23.87 -0.67
CA THR A 144 -11.21 22.43 -0.38
C THR A 144 -10.03 22.02 0.50
N CYS A 145 -9.04 22.89 0.72
CA CYS A 145 -7.85 22.59 1.52
C CYS A 145 -8.09 22.61 3.05
N GLY A 146 -9.30 22.98 3.50
CA GLY A 146 -9.67 23.03 4.92
C GLY A 146 -9.21 24.29 5.67
N SER A 147 -8.73 25.32 4.96
CA SER A 147 -8.25 26.57 5.57
C SER A 147 -9.34 27.47 6.16
N GLY A 148 -10.62 27.21 5.86
CA GLY A 148 -11.75 28.07 6.22
C GLY A 148 -11.89 29.34 5.37
N LEU A 149 -11.00 29.56 4.39
CA LEU A 149 -11.03 30.69 3.46
C LEU A 149 -11.91 30.42 2.23
N THR A 150 -12.29 31.48 1.51
CA THR A 150 -12.87 31.32 0.17
C THR A 150 -11.80 30.92 -0.86
N PHE A 151 -12.22 30.33 -1.96
CA PHE A 151 -11.34 29.81 -3.01
C PHE A 151 -10.49 30.92 -3.64
N GLY A 152 -11.08 32.09 -3.88
CA GLY A 152 -10.38 33.28 -4.36
C GLY A 152 -9.37 33.84 -3.37
N GLN A 153 -9.65 33.79 -2.06
CA GLN A 153 -8.67 34.17 -1.04
C GLN A 153 -7.52 33.15 -0.95
N CYS A 154 -7.81 31.86 -1.16
CA CYS A 154 -6.81 30.79 -1.02
C CYS A 154 -5.93 30.58 -2.27
N HIS A 155 -6.46 30.82 -3.47
CA HIS A 155 -5.82 30.53 -4.76
C HIS A 155 -5.83 31.68 -5.78
N GLY A 156 -6.50 32.79 -5.47
CA GLY A 156 -6.59 33.98 -6.33
C GLY A 156 -5.80 35.19 -5.83
N ASP A 157 -5.18 35.07 -4.65
CA ASP A 157 -4.40 36.15 -4.03
C ASP A 157 -2.90 35.79 -4.01
N ARG A 158 -2.12 36.48 -4.85
CA ARG A 158 -0.67 36.25 -5.01
C ARG A 158 0.13 36.48 -3.72
N GLU A 159 -0.44 37.17 -2.74
CA GLU A 159 0.19 37.44 -1.44
C GLU A 159 0.04 36.28 -0.44
N LEU A 160 -0.95 35.39 -0.64
CA LEU A 160 -1.24 34.24 0.23
C LEU A 160 -0.55 32.93 -0.20
N ASP A 161 -0.07 32.81 -1.45
CA ASP A 161 0.75 31.67 -1.91
C ASP A 161 2.05 31.52 -1.08
N LEU A 162 2.64 32.62 -0.63
CA LEU A 162 3.81 32.63 0.27
C LEU A 162 3.47 32.19 1.70
N ARG A 163 2.21 32.35 2.14
CA ARG A 163 1.73 31.93 3.47
C ARG A 163 1.25 30.48 3.50
N CYS A 164 0.80 29.91 2.39
CA CYS A 164 0.45 28.49 2.31
C CYS A 164 1.68 27.58 2.56
N GLY A 165 2.88 28.02 2.16
CA GLY A 165 4.14 27.39 2.55
C GLY A 165 4.41 27.43 4.06
N ALA A 166 3.93 28.47 4.76
CA ALA A 166 4.12 28.66 6.20
C ALA A 166 3.09 27.92 7.08
N ILE A 167 1.86 27.67 6.57
CA ILE A 167 0.82 26.92 7.30
C ILE A 167 1.22 25.44 7.49
N ARG A 168 2.06 24.89 6.60
CA ARG A 168 2.65 23.55 6.79
C ARG A 168 3.51 23.41 8.06
N SER A 169 3.87 24.51 8.71
CA SER A 169 4.72 24.56 9.90
C SER A 169 3.95 24.68 11.22
N ALA A 170 2.63 24.90 11.20
CA ALA A 170 1.83 25.02 12.42
C ALA A 170 1.33 23.64 12.86
N LYS A 171 1.87 23.13 13.98
CA LYS A 171 1.40 21.89 14.63
C LYS A 171 -0.10 21.99 14.95
N PRO A 172 -0.86 20.88 14.82
CA PRO A 172 -2.27 20.87 15.21
C PRO A 172 -2.38 21.09 16.73
N ALA A 173 -3.23 22.03 17.13
CA ALA A 173 -3.60 22.22 18.52
C ALA A 173 -4.39 20.99 19.00
N VAL A 174 -3.84 20.29 19.98
CA VAL A 174 -4.49 19.18 20.69
C VAL A 174 -5.69 19.75 21.44
N LEU A 175 -6.90 19.26 21.14
CA LEU A 175 -8.10 19.53 21.94
C LEU A 175 -7.86 18.97 23.36
N SER A 176 -7.79 19.85 24.34
CA SER A 176 -7.90 19.51 25.75
C SER A 176 -9.36 19.21 26.09
N THR A 177 -9.55 18.01 26.61
CA THR A 177 -10.76 17.47 27.24
C THR A 177 -11.22 18.32 28.43
N GLU A 178 -12.52 18.56 28.52
CA GLU A 178 -13.26 18.71 29.79
C GLU A 178 -13.96 17.39 30.12
#